data_AF-A0A9D8VHS8-F1
#
_entry.id   AF-A0A9D8VHS8-F1
#
_cell.length_a   1.000
_cell.length_b   1.000
_cell.length_c   1.000
_cell.angle_alpha   90.00
_cell.angle_beta   90.00
_cell.angle_gamma   90.00
#
_symmetry.space_group_name_H-M   'P 1'
#
loop_
_entity.id
_entity.type
_entity.pdbx_description
1 polymer ?
#
loop_
_entity_poly.entity_id
_entity_poly.type
_entity_poly.pdbx_seq_one_letter_code
_entity_poly.pdbx_strand_id
1 'polypeptide(L)'
;MDDYIVKGIQSFPQFSEVPEDQIREYVRLSEVCTYQPDEVIVKPGDEINKMYLLLEGNIRLQLKRGDQFTVIDTFEAGDLTGKLPFSRLQSSLAYVTVIEESTVLITHEDKFPEIAAHYQLIESFVHALSDRIRHFTTQQQQNEKLLALGKLSAGLAHELNNPASAMVRSATSLKANLHAKPEKFKGMMELKLSEEQVDAINKVIFNKLNAEIPSLSLIERTSLEDDLADWMEGHGIEEAYELAETFAEHGFDVESLEQIKDIGDEALLPPVFKWIEDVFVTEKMIAEVEDASRRISDLVSSVKTYSHMDQANEKQPVELEKLLKSTLSILNHQIKEKQVSVEVNIPDDLPEFCGFVSELNQVWMNLLDNAVDAIEKEGRIEVSAEAKNGDLRIYFKDNGTGIPEDIQTKIFDPFFTTKGIGEGTGLGLDFVRKIVNKHNGTISVQSKPGETIFELCFPLN
;
A
#
# COMPACT_ATOMS: atom_id res chain seq x y z
N MET A 1 8.49 54.86 -13.80
CA MET A 1 8.27 53.41 -13.95
C MET A 1 8.67 52.73 -12.66
N ASP A 2 9.88 52.99 -12.16
CA ASP A 2 10.42 52.42 -10.92
C ASP A 2 9.53 52.65 -9.67
N ASP A 3 8.99 53.85 -9.44
CA ASP A 3 8.11 54.10 -8.29
C ASP A 3 6.79 53.31 -8.31
N TYR A 4 6.30 52.95 -9.51
CA TYR A 4 5.10 52.11 -9.65
C TYR A 4 5.43 50.65 -9.34
N ILE A 5 6.57 50.16 -9.84
CA ILE A 5 7.05 48.79 -9.58
C ILE A 5 7.37 48.59 -8.10
N VAL A 6 8.05 49.56 -7.46
CA VAL A 6 8.38 49.50 -6.03
C VAL A 6 7.10 49.37 -5.19
N LYS A 7 6.08 50.18 -5.48
CA LYS A 7 4.78 50.07 -4.80
C LYS A 7 4.04 48.77 -5.11
N GLY A 8 4.14 48.28 -6.33
CA GLY A 8 3.59 46.98 -6.73
C GLY A 8 4.22 45.85 -5.92
N ILE A 9 5.54 45.81 -5.83
CA ILE A 9 6.27 44.82 -5.02
C ILE A 9 5.85 44.90 -3.55
N GLN A 10 5.79 46.11 -2.96
CA GLN A 10 5.36 46.32 -1.57
C GLN A 10 3.92 45.89 -1.29
N SER A 11 3.07 45.79 -2.31
CA SER A 11 1.68 45.34 -2.14
C SER A 11 1.58 43.83 -1.90
N PHE A 12 2.60 43.06 -2.27
CA PHE A 12 2.64 41.64 -1.99
C PHE A 12 2.93 41.37 -0.51
N PRO A 13 2.18 40.47 0.15
CA PRO A 13 2.32 40.23 1.59
C PRO A 13 3.75 39.97 2.05
N GLN A 14 4.50 39.16 1.29
CA GLN A 14 5.89 38.79 1.61
C GLN A 14 6.89 39.96 1.56
N PHE A 15 6.58 41.05 0.87
CA PHE A 15 7.44 42.23 0.73
C PHE A 15 6.94 43.44 1.52
N SER A 16 5.77 43.34 2.17
CA SER A 16 5.11 44.45 2.84
C SER A 16 5.93 45.08 3.98
N GLU A 17 6.77 44.29 4.64
CA GLU A 17 7.67 44.74 5.72
C GLU A 17 9.08 45.11 5.23
N VAL A 18 9.38 44.92 3.94
CA VAL A 18 10.70 45.22 3.38
C VAL A 18 10.85 46.73 3.16
N PRO A 19 11.92 47.37 3.67
CA PRO A 19 12.14 48.80 3.49
C PRO A 19 12.17 49.23 2.02
N GLU A 20 11.55 50.37 1.71
CA GLU A 20 11.41 50.86 0.31
C GLU A 20 12.76 51.04 -0.38
N ASP A 21 13.80 51.47 0.36
CA ASP A 21 15.15 51.64 -0.17
C ASP A 21 15.76 50.31 -0.64
N GLN A 22 15.49 49.21 0.07
CA GLN A 22 15.95 47.87 -0.34
C GLN A 22 15.20 47.37 -1.58
N ILE A 23 13.89 47.61 -1.66
CA ILE A 23 13.10 47.25 -2.85
C ILE A 23 13.54 48.08 -4.06
N ARG A 24 13.81 49.37 -3.86
CA ARG A 24 14.32 50.25 -4.92
C ARG A 24 15.67 49.78 -5.44
N GLU A 25 16.56 49.34 -4.55
CA GLU A 25 17.84 48.76 -4.95
C GLU A 25 17.65 47.43 -5.69
N TYR A 26 16.73 46.58 -5.24
CA TYR A 26 16.39 45.33 -5.92
C TYR A 26 15.88 45.57 -7.35
N VAL A 27 14.98 46.53 -7.53
CA VAL A 27 14.48 46.94 -8.86
C VAL A 27 15.63 47.46 -9.73
N ARG A 28 16.56 48.24 -9.16
CA ARG A 28 17.73 48.77 -9.89
C ARG A 28 18.68 47.66 -10.36
N LEU A 29 18.79 46.58 -9.60
CA LEU A 29 19.63 45.41 -9.92
C LEU A 29 18.95 44.42 -10.87
N SER A 30 17.73 44.69 -11.30
CA SER A 30 16.89 43.77 -12.06
C SER A 30 16.41 44.39 -13.37
N GLU A 31 16.03 43.53 -14.31
CA GLU A 31 15.43 43.92 -15.58
C GLU A 31 13.95 43.60 -15.57
N VAL A 32 13.12 44.49 -16.11
CA VAL A 32 11.68 44.25 -16.27
C VAL A 32 11.43 43.75 -17.68
N CYS A 33 10.75 42.61 -17.80
CA CYS A 33 10.36 42.04 -19.09
C CYS A 33 8.88 41.67 -19.08
N THR A 34 8.22 41.89 -20.21
CA THR A 34 6.83 41.45 -20.44
C THR A 34 6.86 40.33 -21.47
N TYR A 35 6.23 39.21 -21.12
CA TYR A 35 6.10 38.05 -22.00
C TYR A 35 4.66 37.88 -22.45
N GLN A 36 4.48 37.46 -23.70
CA GLN A 36 3.16 37.16 -24.26
C GLN A 36 2.69 35.74 -23.91
N PRO A 37 1.37 35.47 -23.96
CA PRO A 37 0.83 34.13 -23.78
C PRO A 37 1.53 33.09 -24.66
N ASP A 38 1.68 31.87 -24.14
CA ASP A 38 2.34 30.72 -24.77
C ASP A 38 3.85 30.87 -25.05
N GLU A 39 4.48 32.00 -24.68
CA GLU A 39 5.93 32.10 -24.72
C GLU A 39 6.60 31.12 -23.74
N VAL A 40 7.72 30.56 -24.17
CA VAL A 40 8.54 29.64 -23.36
C VAL A 40 9.70 30.43 -22.77
N ILE A 41 9.67 30.64 -21.45
CA ILE A 41 10.71 31.37 -20.72
C ILE A 41 11.95 30.49 -20.51
N VAL A 42 11.73 29.21 -20.16
CA VAL A 42 12.80 28.24 -19.85
C VAL A 42 12.42 26.89 -20.44
N LYS A 43 13.41 26.15 -20.97
CA LYS A 43 13.28 24.79 -21.48
C LYS A 43 14.05 23.80 -20.61
N PRO A 44 13.69 22.50 -20.65
CA PRO A 44 14.50 21.46 -20.02
C PRO A 44 15.94 21.49 -20.55
N GLY A 45 16.90 21.41 -19.63
CA GLY A 45 18.34 21.48 -19.93
C GLY A 45 18.93 22.89 -19.92
N ASP A 46 18.10 23.94 -19.90
CA ASP A 46 18.61 25.31 -19.78
C ASP A 46 19.25 25.53 -18.41
N GLU A 47 20.34 26.30 -18.39
CA GLU A 47 21.01 26.74 -17.16
C GLU A 47 20.10 27.70 -16.39
N ILE A 48 19.96 27.49 -15.08
CA ILE A 48 19.17 28.34 -14.19
C ILE A 48 20.11 29.26 -13.41
N ASN A 49 20.29 30.48 -13.92
CA ASN A 49 21.14 31.54 -13.34
C ASN A 49 20.37 32.85 -13.08
N LYS A 50 19.05 32.84 -13.24
CA LYS A 50 18.18 34.01 -13.05
C LYS A 50 17.07 33.73 -12.04
N MET A 51 16.82 34.70 -11.17
CA MET A 51 15.64 34.80 -10.33
C MET A 51 14.54 35.55 -11.10
N TYR A 52 13.30 35.13 -10.91
CA TYR A 52 12.13 35.75 -11.52
C TYR A 52 11.13 36.08 -10.41
N LEU A 53 10.72 37.34 -10.30
CA LEU A 53 9.57 37.78 -9.51
C LEU A 53 8.46 38.17 -10.47
N LEU A 54 7.31 37.48 -10.40
CA LEU A 54 6.15 37.86 -11.19
C LEU A 54 5.53 39.12 -10.57
N LEU A 55 5.45 40.19 -11.35
CA LEU A 55 4.76 41.42 -10.96
C LEU A 55 3.28 41.35 -11.35
N GLU A 56 3.00 40.78 -12.53
CA GLU A 56 1.65 40.62 -13.07
C GLU A 56 1.58 39.35 -13.93
N GLY A 57 0.38 38.77 -14.05
CA GLY A 57 0.11 37.59 -14.85
C GLY A 57 0.50 36.27 -14.18
N ASN A 58 0.52 35.20 -14.96
CA ASN A 58 0.70 33.84 -14.51
C ASN A 58 1.59 33.03 -15.47
N ILE A 59 2.47 32.21 -14.90
CA ILE A 59 3.28 31.24 -15.67
C ILE A 59 3.11 29.85 -15.08
N ARG A 60 3.35 28.81 -15.89
CA ARG A 60 3.28 27.42 -15.45
C ARG A 60 4.57 26.66 -15.71
N LEU A 61 4.90 25.78 -14.80
CA LEU A 61 5.95 24.77 -14.92
C LEU A 61 5.33 23.48 -15.45
N GLN A 62 5.86 22.93 -16.54
CA GLN A 62 5.32 21.73 -17.17
C GLN A 62 6.40 20.72 -17.55
N LEU A 63 6.17 19.45 -17.25
CA LEU A 63 6.97 18.35 -17.78
C LEU A 63 6.34 17.82 -19.07
N LYS A 64 7.15 17.66 -20.11
CA LYS A 64 6.73 16.99 -21.34
C LYS A 64 7.02 15.50 -21.23
N ARG A 65 5.99 14.67 -21.42
CA ARG A 65 6.07 13.19 -21.46
C ARG A 65 5.49 12.71 -22.79
N GLY A 66 6.35 12.25 -23.70
CA GLY A 66 5.93 11.98 -25.09
C GLY A 66 5.39 13.26 -25.74
N ASP A 67 4.14 13.22 -26.22
CA ASP A 67 3.46 14.40 -26.80
C ASP A 67 2.54 15.15 -25.80
N GLN A 68 2.47 14.71 -24.54
CA GLN A 68 1.62 15.34 -23.52
C GLN A 68 2.44 16.22 -22.55
N PHE A 69 1.85 17.33 -22.13
CA PHE A 69 2.39 18.20 -21.08
C PHE A 69 1.61 17.99 -19.79
N THR A 70 2.31 17.77 -18.68
CA THR A 70 1.74 17.73 -17.34
C THR A 70 2.16 19.00 -16.60
N VAL A 71 1.18 19.78 -16.12
CA VAL A 71 1.45 20.93 -15.26
C VAL A 71 1.92 20.41 -13.90
N ILE A 72 3.06 20.92 -13.47
CA ILE A 72 3.68 20.60 -12.18
C ILE A 72 3.37 21.68 -11.16
N ASP A 73 3.41 22.93 -11.61
CA ASP A 73 3.14 24.08 -10.75
C ASP A 73 2.68 25.28 -11.58
N THR A 74 2.02 26.22 -10.93
CA THR A 74 1.61 27.52 -11.50
C THR A 74 2.08 28.61 -10.56
N PHE A 75 2.75 29.62 -11.11
CA PHE A 75 3.21 30.79 -10.38
C PHE A 75 2.34 31.98 -10.76
N GLU A 76 1.95 32.75 -9.76
CA GLU A 76 1.09 33.93 -9.88
C GLU A 76 1.82 35.21 -9.53
N ALA A 77 1.16 36.36 -9.69
CA ALA A 77 1.70 37.65 -9.28
C ALA A 77 2.11 37.65 -7.80
N GLY A 78 3.36 38.03 -7.54
CA GLY A 78 4.01 37.99 -6.23
C GLY A 78 4.94 36.80 -6.06
N ASP A 79 4.82 35.74 -6.86
CA ASP A 79 5.64 34.55 -6.70
C ASP A 79 7.09 34.74 -7.19
N LEU A 80 7.99 34.06 -6.49
CA LEU A 80 9.41 33.95 -6.84
C LEU A 80 9.72 32.58 -7.45
N THR A 81 10.42 32.58 -8.59
CA THR A 81 10.89 31.35 -9.25
C THR A 81 12.30 31.48 -9.83
N GLY A 82 12.81 30.40 -10.41
CA GLY A 82 14.18 30.28 -10.92
C GLY A 82 15.25 30.11 -9.83
N LYS A 83 16.41 30.72 -10.06
CA LYS A 83 17.57 30.69 -9.16
C LYS A 83 17.36 31.68 -8.03
N LEU A 84 17.12 31.20 -6.81
CA LEU A 84 17.05 32.04 -5.61
C LEU A 84 18.43 32.13 -4.93
N PRO A 85 18.71 33.19 -4.15
CA PRO A 85 19.91 33.27 -3.31
C PRO A 85 20.05 31.99 -2.46
N PHE A 86 21.28 31.46 -2.37
CA PHE A 86 21.61 30.21 -1.66
C PHE A 86 21.02 28.92 -2.26
N SER A 87 20.22 28.98 -3.33
CA SER A 87 19.70 27.79 -4.01
C SER A 87 20.78 27.02 -4.77
N ARG A 88 20.76 25.69 -4.65
CA ARG A 88 21.66 24.79 -5.37
C ARG A 88 21.16 24.38 -6.77
N LEU A 89 19.99 24.86 -7.19
CA LEU A 89 19.43 24.55 -8.51
C LEU A 89 20.37 25.01 -9.64
N GLN A 90 20.67 24.14 -10.61
CA GLN A 90 21.63 24.44 -11.70
C GLN A 90 20.98 24.44 -13.09
N SER A 91 20.03 23.55 -13.34
CA SER A 91 19.39 23.39 -14.64
C SER A 91 17.90 23.11 -14.51
N SER A 92 17.12 23.52 -15.50
CA SER A 92 15.69 23.22 -15.54
C SER A 92 15.44 21.79 -16.00
N LEU A 93 14.49 21.12 -15.37
CA LEU A 93 13.96 19.83 -15.83
C LEU A 93 12.63 19.97 -16.59
N ALA A 94 12.04 21.17 -16.59
CA ALA A 94 10.69 21.43 -17.06
C ALA A 94 10.65 22.67 -17.98
N TYR A 95 9.58 22.74 -18.77
CA TYR A 95 9.24 23.94 -19.51
C TYR A 95 8.59 24.94 -18.57
N VAL A 96 8.96 26.21 -18.70
CA VAL A 96 8.24 27.33 -18.08
C VAL A 96 7.56 28.09 -19.20
N THR A 97 6.23 28.09 -19.20
CA THR A 97 5.44 28.74 -20.24
C THR A 97 4.49 29.77 -19.66
N VAL A 98 4.26 30.83 -20.40
CA VAL A 98 3.38 31.94 -20.01
C VAL A 98 1.92 31.57 -20.28
N ILE A 99 1.03 31.78 -19.30
CA ILE A 99 -0.41 31.49 -19.45
C ILE A 99 -1.12 32.70 -20.04
N GLU A 100 -0.84 33.88 -19.51
CA GLU A 100 -1.38 35.17 -19.94
C GLU A 100 -0.28 36.23 -19.95
N GLU A 101 -0.50 37.38 -20.57
CA GLU A 101 0.52 38.45 -20.61
C GLU A 101 1.06 38.71 -19.19
N SER A 102 2.36 38.50 -19.02
CA SER A 102 2.98 38.48 -17.70
C SER A 102 4.17 39.42 -17.66
N THR A 103 4.20 40.27 -16.64
CA THR A 103 5.32 41.18 -16.39
C THR A 103 6.17 40.61 -15.26
N VAL A 104 7.45 40.41 -15.53
CA VAL A 104 8.37 39.71 -14.64
C VAL A 104 9.60 40.57 -14.41
N LEU A 105 10.00 40.66 -13.14
CA LEU A 105 11.27 41.25 -12.74
C LEU A 105 12.32 40.14 -12.69
N ILE A 106 13.40 40.31 -13.45
CA ILE A 106 14.42 39.29 -13.69
C ILE A 106 15.74 39.76 -13.11
N THR A 107 16.35 38.92 -12.27
CA THR A 107 17.60 39.25 -11.60
C THR A 107 18.62 38.16 -11.83
N HIS A 108 19.76 38.50 -12.43
CA HIS A 108 20.82 37.55 -12.69
C HIS A 108 21.64 37.26 -11.41
N GLU A 109 22.17 36.04 -11.28
CA GLU A 109 22.83 35.57 -10.06
C GLU A 109 24.11 36.34 -9.68
N ASP A 110 24.74 37.01 -10.65
CA ASP A 110 25.90 37.89 -10.41
C ASP A 110 25.54 39.07 -9.49
N LYS A 111 24.25 39.44 -9.39
CA LYS A 111 23.76 40.51 -8.50
C LYS A 111 23.38 40.01 -7.11
N PHE A 112 23.32 38.71 -6.88
CA PHE A 112 22.90 38.17 -5.59
C PHE A 112 23.80 38.59 -4.42
N PRO A 113 25.14 38.75 -4.57
CA PRO A 113 25.96 39.30 -3.48
C PRO A 113 25.56 40.72 -3.06
N GLU A 114 25.13 41.56 -4.00
CA GLU A 114 24.67 42.92 -3.71
C GLU A 114 23.31 42.89 -3.02
N ILE A 115 22.38 42.06 -3.50
CA ILE A 115 21.08 41.81 -2.85
C ILE A 115 21.28 41.26 -1.44
N ALA A 116 22.27 40.38 -1.24
CA ALA A 116 22.56 39.76 0.03
C ALA A 116 23.02 40.75 1.12
N ALA A 117 23.41 41.97 0.73
CA ALA A 117 23.69 43.04 1.68
C ALA A 117 22.43 43.63 2.35
N HIS A 118 21.24 43.32 1.82
CA HIS A 118 19.95 43.82 2.30
C HIS A 118 19.20 42.74 3.09
N TYR A 119 19.34 42.80 4.42
CA TYR A 119 18.86 41.74 5.32
C TYR A 119 17.37 41.43 5.17
N GLN A 120 16.48 42.42 5.24
CA GLN A 120 15.03 42.21 5.20
C GLN A 120 14.55 41.69 3.84
N LEU A 121 15.19 42.13 2.75
CA LEU A 121 14.90 41.62 1.42
C LEU A 121 15.28 40.14 1.28
N ILE A 122 16.46 39.74 1.78
CA ILE A 122 16.86 38.34 1.81
C ILE A 122 15.96 37.50 2.70
N GLU A 123 15.59 38.01 3.87
CA GLU A 123 14.67 37.34 4.79
C GLU A 123 13.35 37.03 4.09
N SER A 124 12.78 37.99 3.35
CA SER A 124 11.60 37.80 2.51
C SER A 124 11.79 36.70 1.46
N PHE A 125 12.92 36.69 0.73
CA PHE A 125 13.21 35.65 -0.26
C PHE A 125 13.36 34.25 0.35
N VAL A 126 13.96 34.15 1.55
CA VAL A 126 14.10 32.88 2.27
C VAL A 126 12.75 32.37 2.78
N HIS A 127 11.88 33.26 3.25
CA HIS A 127 10.51 32.90 3.63
C HIS A 127 9.72 32.39 2.43
N ALA A 128 9.74 33.11 1.31
CA ALA A 128 9.09 32.69 0.07
C ALA A 128 9.59 31.32 -0.42
N LEU A 129 10.90 31.07 -0.38
CA LEU A 129 11.49 29.75 -0.68
C LEU A 129 10.95 28.67 0.26
N SER A 130 10.93 28.94 1.56
CA SER A 130 10.52 27.97 2.58
C SER A 130 9.05 27.59 2.45
N ASP A 131 8.18 28.57 2.22
CA ASP A 131 6.75 28.36 2.01
C ASP A 131 6.49 27.60 0.72
N ARG A 132 7.23 27.90 -0.36
CA ARG A 132 7.15 27.16 -1.62
C ARG A 132 7.56 25.71 -1.45
N ILE A 133 8.67 25.43 -0.77
CA ILE A 133 9.12 24.05 -0.49
C ILE A 133 8.03 23.29 0.28
N ARG A 134 7.41 23.94 1.27
CA ARG A 134 6.34 23.34 2.07
C ARG A 134 5.10 23.06 1.22
N HIS A 135 4.67 24.02 0.39
CA HIS A 135 3.52 23.88 -0.50
C HIS A 135 3.73 22.73 -1.49
N PHE A 136 4.87 22.74 -2.19
CA PHE A 136 5.24 21.71 -3.15
C PHE A 136 5.29 20.32 -2.51
N THR A 137 5.92 20.21 -1.33
CA THR A 137 6.01 18.95 -0.58
C THR A 137 4.60 18.43 -0.22
N THR A 138 3.70 19.31 0.23
CA THR A 138 2.35 18.92 0.64
C THR A 138 1.50 18.45 -0.54
N GLN A 139 1.53 19.20 -1.66
CA GLN A 139 0.84 18.81 -2.90
C GLN A 139 1.35 17.48 -3.43
N GLN A 140 2.66 17.27 -3.38
CA GLN A 140 3.25 16.03 -3.83
C GLN A 140 2.91 14.84 -2.93
N GLN A 141 2.86 15.03 -1.60
CA GLN A 141 2.34 14.00 -0.69
C GLN A 141 0.91 13.62 -1.04
N GLN A 142 0.04 14.58 -1.34
CA GLN A 142 -1.34 14.29 -1.76
C GLN A 142 -1.38 13.53 -3.10
N ASN A 143 -0.54 13.91 -4.06
CA ASN A 143 -0.52 13.27 -5.36
C ASN A 143 0.06 11.83 -5.29
N GLU A 144 1.11 11.61 -4.50
CA GLU A 144 1.61 10.26 -4.21
C GLU A 144 0.58 9.41 -3.47
N LYS A 145 -0.15 9.98 -2.50
CA LYS A 145 -1.27 9.30 -1.82
C LYS A 145 -2.32 8.86 -2.84
N LEU A 146 -2.71 9.73 -3.77
CA LEU A 146 -3.68 9.40 -4.82
C LEU A 146 -3.18 8.33 -5.78
N LEU A 147 -1.90 8.36 -6.17
CA LEU A 147 -1.29 7.35 -7.03
C LEU A 147 -1.19 6.00 -6.32
N ALA A 148 -0.78 5.99 -5.05
CA ALA A 148 -0.78 4.80 -4.22
C ALA A 148 -2.20 4.25 -4.09
N LEU A 149 -3.18 5.08 -3.72
CA LEU A 149 -4.59 4.68 -3.63
C LEU A 149 -5.13 4.16 -4.96
N GLY A 150 -4.69 4.70 -6.10
CA GLY A 150 -5.04 4.23 -7.44
C GLY A 150 -4.47 2.85 -7.77
N LYS A 151 -3.17 2.63 -7.50
CA LYS A 151 -2.54 1.29 -7.62
C LYS A 151 -3.24 0.27 -6.70
N LEU A 152 -3.53 0.69 -5.47
CA LEU A 152 -4.22 -0.11 -4.48
C LEU A 152 -5.65 -0.45 -4.90
N SER A 153 -6.38 0.51 -5.47
CA SER A 153 -7.77 0.32 -5.90
C SER A 153 -7.87 -0.71 -7.03
N ALA A 154 -6.90 -0.76 -7.96
CA ALA A 154 -6.87 -1.76 -9.02
C ALA A 154 -6.62 -3.18 -8.47
N GLY A 155 -5.63 -3.34 -7.58
CA GLY A 155 -5.36 -4.63 -6.92
C GLY A 155 -6.47 -5.06 -5.98
N LEU A 156 -7.00 -4.13 -5.18
CA LEU A 156 -8.09 -4.35 -4.24
C LEU A 156 -9.39 -4.76 -4.95
N ALA A 157 -9.72 -4.13 -6.08
CA ALA A 157 -10.90 -4.53 -6.85
C ALA A 157 -10.80 -6.00 -7.28
N HIS A 158 -9.63 -6.43 -7.74
CA HIS A 158 -9.38 -7.83 -8.08
C HIS A 158 -9.46 -8.74 -6.84
N GLU A 159 -8.83 -8.35 -5.73
CA GLU A 159 -8.84 -9.12 -4.49
C GLU A 159 -10.21 -9.18 -3.79
N LEU A 160 -11.08 -8.17 -3.96
CA LEU A 160 -12.46 -8.19 -3.48
C LEU A 160 -13.37 -9.03 -4.38
N ASN A 161 -13.17 -8.94 -5.70
CA ASN A 161 -13.97 -9.70 -6.67
C ASN A 161 -13.80 -11.22 -6.51
N ASN A 162 -12.62 -11.69 -6.10
CA ASN A 162 -12.34 -13.11 -5.90
C ASN A 162 -13.23 -13.77 -4.82
N PRO A 163 -13.18 -13.36 -3.53
CA PRO A 163 -14.06 -13.91 -2.50
C PRO A 163 -15.53 -13.60 -2.78
N ALA A 164 -15.86 -12.43 -3.35
CA ALA A 164 -17.24 -12.12 -3.72
C ALA A 164 -17.79 -13.10 -4.75
N SER A 165 -17.00 -13.45 -5.77
CA SER A 165 -17.38 -14.43 -6.78
C SER A 165 -17.51 -15.84 -6.20
N ALA A 166 -16.62 -16.23 -5.28
CA ALA A 166 -16.72 -17.50 -4.56
C ALA A 166 -18.03 -17.56 -3.74
N MET A 167 -18.30 -16.53 -2.94
CA MET A 167 -19.51 -16.39 -2.14
C MET A 167 -20.78 -16.50 -2.98
N VAL A 168 -20.84 -15.82 -4.14
CA VAL A 168 -21.99 -15.89 -5.05
C VAL A 168 -22.17 -17.30 -5.62
N ARG A 169 -21.08 -18.00 -5.97
CA ARG A 169 -21.15 -19.38 -6.45
C ARG A 169 -21.66 -20.32 -5.35
N SER A 170 -21.05 -20.30 -4.16
CA SER A 170 -21.44 -21.15 -3.03
C SER A 170 -22.88 -20.88 -2.59
N ALA A 171 -23.33 -19.62 -2.55
CA ALA A 171 -24.71 -19.28 -2.27
C ALA A 171 -25.70 -19.78 -3.33
N THR A 172 -25.30 -19.77 -4.62
CA THR A 172 -26.11 -20.31 -5.71
C THR A 172 -26.24 -21.83 -5.60
N SER A 173 -25.13 -22.52 -5.32
CA SER A 173 -25.12 -23.97 -5.10
C SER A 173 -25.94 -24.37 -3.87
N LEU A 174 -25.82 -23.62 -2.77
CA LEU A 174 -26.60 -23.82 -1.55
C LEU A 174 -28.10 -23.70 -1.85
N LYS A 175 -28.50 -22.66 -2.60
CA LYS A 175 -29.89 -22.48 -3.02
C LYS A 175 -30.39 -23.67 -3.85
N ALA A 176 -29.58 -24.17 -4.79
CA ALA A 176 -29.92 -25.33 -5.60
C ALA A 176 -30.07 -26.60 -4.76
N ASN A 177 -29.17 -26.84 -3.81
CA ASN A 177 -29.24 -27.97 -2.88
C ASN A 177 -30.51 -27.90 -2.01
N LEU A 178 -30.79 -26.74 -1.43
CA LEU A 178 -32.02 -26.51 -0.63
C LEU A 178 -33.30 -26.72 -1.43
N HIS A 179 -33.33 -26.30 -2.70
CA HIS A 179 -34.48 -26.53 -3.59
C HIS A 179 -34.68 -28.02 -3.93
N ALA A 180 -33.61 -28.83 -3.91
CA ALA A 180 -33.69 -30.27 -4.14
C ALA A 180 -34.10 -31.07 -2.89
N LYS A 181 -34.07 -30.46 -1.69
CA LYS A 181 -34.39 -31.15 -0.42
C LYS A 181 -35.78 -31.82 -0.38
N PRO A 182 -36.88 -31.24 -0.91
CA PRO A 182 -38.19 -31.90 -0.85
C PRO A 182 -38.23 -33.26 -1.55
N GLU A 183 -37.61 -33.39 -2.73
CA GLU A 183 -37.53 -34.66 -3.47
C GLU A 183 -36.63 -35.67 -2.73
N LYS A 184 -35.49 -35.22 -2.20
CA LYS A 184 -34.59 -36.06 -1.41
C LYS A 184 -35.22 -36.55 -0.11
N PHE A 185 -35.97 -35.68 0.57
CA PHE A 185 -36.72 -36.04 1.78
C PHE A 185 -37.81 -37.08 1.49
N LYS A 186 -38.50 -36.97 0.34
CA LYS A 186 -39.44 -37.99 -0.10
C LYS A 186 -38.75 -39.34 -0.29
N GLY A 187 -37.58 -39.38 -0.90
CA GLY A 187 -36.75 -40.59 -1.01
C GLY A 187 -36.36 -41.17 0.36
N MET A 188 -35.98 -40.33 1.33
CA MET A 188 -35.69 -40.79 2.69
C MET A 188 -36.89 -41.43 3.39
N MET A 189 -38.10 -40.91 3.19
CA MET A 189 -39.31 -41.47 3.80
C MET A 189 -39.60 -42.90 3.30
N GLU A 190 -39.06 -43.30 2.14
CA GLU A 190 -39.21 -44.65 1.60
C GLU A 190 -38.28 -45.68 2.28
N LEU A 191 -37.25 -45.22 3.02
CA LEU A 191 -36.22 -46.06 3.67
C LEU A 191 -36.71 -46.85 4.89
N LYS A 192 -37.91 -46.54 5.41
CA LYS A 192 -38.53 -47.21 6.57
C LYS A 192 -37.60 -47.36 7.79
N LEU A 193 -36.71 -46.39 8.02
CA LEU A 193 -35.87 -46.32 9.22
C LEU A 193 -36.72 -46.20 10.48
N SER A 194 -36.31 -46.86 11.56
CA SER A 194 -36.93 -46.66 12.88
C SER A 194 -36.50 -45.33 13.49
N GLU A 195 -37.27 -44.82 14.46
CA GLU A 195 -36.92 -43.61 15.22
C GLU A 195 -35.53 -43.73 15.88
N GLU A 196 -35.23 -44.90 16.46
CA GLU A 196 -33.94 -45.20 17.08
C GLU A 196 -32.76 -45.15 16.09
N GLN A 197 -32.98 -45.61 14.85
CA GLN A 197 -31.96 -45.54 13.79
C GLN A 197 -31.70 -44.12 13.32
N VAL A 198 -32.76 -43.32 13.16
CA VAL A 198 -32.66 -41.91 12.80
C VAL A 198 -31.89 -41.13 13.86
N ASP A 199 -32.19 -41.36 15.15
CA ASP A 199 -31.48 -40.72 16.26
C ASP A 199 -30.00 -41.13 16.33
N ALA A 200 -29.69 -42.41 16.07
CA ALA A 200 -28.32 -42.89 16.03
C ALA A 200 -27.51 -42.22 14.90
N ILE A 201 -28.08 -42.11 13.70
CA ILE A 201 -27.42 -41.43 12.55
C ILE A 201 -27.24 -39.94 12.84
N ASN A 202 -28.28 -39.27 13.35
CA ASN A 202 -28.20 -37.87 13.76
C ASN A 202 -27.09 -37.64 14.77
N LYS A 203 -26.91 -38.56 15.73
CA LYS A 203 -25.82 -38.47 16.72
C LYS A 203 -24.44 -38.53 16.06
N VAL A 204 -24.24 -39.38 15.06
CA VAL A 204 -22.98 -39.41 14.28
C VAL A 204 -22.76 -38.08 13.55
N ILE A 205 -23.78 -37.58 12.86
CA ILE A 205 -23.73 -36.30 12.14
C ILE A 205 -23.37 -35.14 13.09
N PHE A 206 -24.10 -34.99 14.21
CA PHE A 206 -23.85 -33.92 15.17
C PHE A 206 -22.49 -34.03 15.85
N ASN A 207 -22.00 -35.24 16.12
CA ASN A 207 -20.65 -35.41 16.67
C ASN A 207 -19.60 -34.89 15.69
N LYS A 208 -19.75 -35.16 14.39
CA LYS A 208 -18.81 -34.71 13.35
C LYS A 208 -18.94 -33.21 13.06
N LEU A 209 -20.15 -32.65 13.04
CA LEU A 209 -20.36 -31.19 12.87
C LEU A 209 -19.71 -30.35 13.99
N ASN A 210 -19.62 -30.89 15.21
CA ASN A 210 -19.06 -30.18 16.36
C ASN A 210 -17.60 -30.56 16.66
N ALA A 211 -17.01 -31.48 15.90
CA ALA A 211 -15.64 -31.93 16.11
C ALA A 211 -14.64 -30.97 15.47
N GLU A 212 -13.46 -30.84 16.08
CA GLU A 212 -12.32 -30.24 15.40
C GLU A 212 -11.84 -31.20 14.29
N ILE A 213 -11.73 -30.67 13.07
CA ILE A 213 -11.23 -31.44 11.92
C ILE A 213 -9.70 -31.60 12.08
N PRO A 214 -9.17 -32.83 12.07
CA PRO A 214 -7.73 -33.06 12.19
C PRO A 214 -6.96 -32.40 11.04
N SER A 215 -5.85 -31.73 11.35
CA SER A 215 -4.92 -31.23 10.32
C SER A 215 -4.12 -32.41 9.77
N LEU A 216 -4.53 -32.93 8.62
CA LEU A 216 -3.84 -33.98 7.89
C LEU A 216 -2.92 -33.37 6.82
N SER A 217 -1.75 -33.98 6.62
CA SER A 217 -0.94 -33.70 5.43
C SER A 217 -1.65 -34.20 4.16
N LEU A 218 -1.24 -33.71 2.99
CA LEU A 218 -1.81 -34.15 1.71
C LEU A 218 -1.74 -35.68 1.53
N ILE A 219 -0.63 -36.30 1.94
CA ILE A 219 -0.44 -37.76 1.80
C ILE A 219 -1.38 -38.51 2.75
N GLU A 220 -1.49 -38.06 4.00
CA GLU A 220 -2.39 -38.68 4.99
C GLU A 220 -3.86 -38.53 4.57
N ARG A 221 -4.23 -37.37 4.03
CA ARG A 221 -5.58 -37.12 3.51
C ARG A 221 -5.91 -38.04 2.34
N THR A 222 -5.04 -38.12 1.34
CA THR A 222 -5.28 -39.02 0.19
C THR A 222 -5.34 -40.49 0.63
N SER A 223 -4.49 -40.90 1.57
CA SER A 223 -4.56 -42.27 2.13
C SER A 223 -5.90 -42.54 2.82
N LEU A 224 -6.42 -41.56 3.57
CA LEU A 224 -7.72 -41.67 4.23
C LEU A 224 -8.87 -41.73 3.20
N GLU A 225 -8.80 -40.92 2.15
CA GLU A 225 -9.76 -40.93 1.05
C GLU A 225 -9.79 -42.29 0.35
N ASP A 226 -8.61 -42.88 0.07
CA ASP A 226 -8.49 -44.22 -0.52
C ASP A 226 -9.09 -45.30 0.41
N ASP A 227 -8.76 -45.28 1.71
CA ASP A 227 -9.27 -46.24 2.69
C ASP A 227 -10.81 -46.17 2.82
N LEU A 228 -11.37 -44.96 2.80
CA LEU A 228 -12.82 -44.73 2.85
C LEU A 228 -13.49 -45.19 1.55
N ALA A 229 -12.89 -44.88 0.38
CA ALA A 229 -13.41 -45.29 -0.92
C ALA A 229 -13.43 -46.82 -1.07
N ASP A 230 -12.34 -47.49 -0.69
CA ASP A 230 -12.24 -48.96 -0.71
C ASP A 230 -13.30 -49.59 0.19
N TRP A 231 -13.53 -49.02 1.38
CA TRP A 231 -14.59 -49.48 2.28
C TRP A 231 -15.97 -49.31 1.64
N MET A 232 -16.25 -48.14 1.07
CA MET A 232 -17.55 -47.83 0.45
C MET A 232 -17.83 -48.73 -0.77
N GLU A 233 -16.84 -48.96 -1.64
CA GLU A 233 -16.94 -49.89 -2.77
C GLU A 233 -17.22 -51.33 -2.28
N GLY A 234 -16.53 -51.76 -1.22
CA GLY A 234 -16.73 -53.07 -0.60
C GLY A 234 -18.15 -53.33 -0.09
N HIS A 235 -18.90 -52.26 0.23
CA HIS A 235 -20.28 -52.31 0.73
C HIS A 235 -21.32 -51.88 -0.32
N GLY A 236 -20.91 -51.78 -1.60
CA GLY A 236 -21.83 -51.51 -2.72
C GLY A 236 -22.34 -50.07 -2.81
N ILE A 237 -21.58 -49.11 -2.28
CA ILE A 237 -21.89 -47.68 -2.39
C ILE A 237 -21.38 -47.16 -3.74
N GLU A 238 -22.27 -46.58 -4.53
CA GLU A 238 -21.92 -45.92 -5.79
C GLU A 238 -21.24 -44.55 -5.51
N GLU A 239 -20.43 -44.06 -6.46
CA GLU A 239 -19.71 -42.78 -6.31
C GLU A 239 -18.80 -42.71 -5.07
N ALA A 240 -18.28 -43.88 -4.63
CA ALA A 240 -17.48 -44.04 -3.42
C ALA A 240 -16.32 -43.04 -3.27
N TYR A 241 -15.60 -42.71 -4.35
CA TYR A 241 -14.52 -41.73 -4.32
C TYR A 241 -14.99 -40.30 -4.01
N GLU A 242 -16.11 -39.85 -4.59
CA GLU A 242 -16.65 -38.49 -4.35
C GLU A 242 -17.19 -38.35 -2.92
N LEU A 243 -17.84 -39.42 -2.43
CA LEU A 243 -18.30 -39.54 -1.05
C LEU A 243 -17.12 -39.57 -0.07
N ALA A 244 -16.07 -40.34 -0.37
CA ALA A 244 -14.87 -40.45 0.46
C ALA A 244 -14.16 -39.10 0.61
N GLU A 245 -14.01 -38.32 -0.47
CA GLU A 245 -13.46 -36.96 -0.40
C GLU A 245 -14.27 -36.08 0.56
N THR A 246 -15.60 -36.07 0.41
CA THR A 246 -16.48 -35.29 1.27
C THR A 246 -16.40 -35.74 2.73
N PHE A 247 -16.33 -37.05 2.98
CA PHE A 247 -16.30 -37.60 4.33
C PHE A 247 -14.95 -37.35 5.00
N ALA A 248 -13.83 -37.52 4.29
CA ALA A 248 -12.50 -37.20 4.79
C ALA A 248 -12.38 -35.71 5.17
N GLU A 249 -12.92 -34.79 4.36
CA GLU A 249 -12.93 -33.35 4.66
C GLU A 249 -13.63 -33.00 5.98
N HIS A 250 -14.61 -33.81 6.39
CA HIS A 250 -15.37 -33.62 7.62
C HIS A 250 -14.93 -34.57 8.75
N GLY A 251 -13.72 -35.13 8.63
CA GLY A 251 -13.08 -35.93 9.66
C GLY A 251 -13.70 -37.31 9.88
N PHE A 252 -14.38 -37.88 8.89
CA PHE A 252 -14.77 -39.28 8.93
C PHE A 252 -13.57 -40.19 8.67
N ASP A 253 -13.60 -41.36 9.31
CA ASP A 253 -12.65 -42.45 9.15
C ASP A 253 -13.41 -43.77 8.99
N VAL A 254 -12.69 -44.85 8.70
CA VAL A 254 -13.28 -46.19 8.52
C VAL A 254 -14.06 -46.63 9.76
N GLU A 255 -13.60 -46.28 10.97
CA GLU A 255 -14.31 -46.58 12.21
C GLU A 255 -15.69 -45.87 12.26
N SER A 256 -15.75 -44.63 11.79
CA SER A 256 -17.01 -43.89 11.64
C SER A 256 -17.96 -44.57 10.66
N LEU A 257 -17.45 -45.16 9.57
CA LEU A 257 -18.27 -45.89 8.60
C LEU A 257 -18.82 -47.20 9.18
N GLU A 258 -18.00 -47.95 9.92
CA GLU A 258 -18.43 -49.15 10.63
C GLU A 258 -19.51 -48.82 11.68
N GLN A 259 -19.35 -47.71 12.41
CA GLN A 259 -20.39 -47.24 13.35
C GLN A 259 -21.72 -46.96 12.64
N ILE A 260 -21.70 -46.41 11.42
CA ILE A 260 -22.93 -46.15 10.64
C ILE A 260 -23.54 -47.46 10.15
N LYS A 261 -22.71 -48.41 9.69
CA LYS A 261 -23.15 -49.74 9.26
C LYS A 261 -23.85 -50.50 10.39
N ASP A 262 -23.33 -50.44 11.61
CA ASP A 262 -23.89 -51.14 12.77
C ASP A 262 -25.30 -50.62 13.20
N ILE A 263 -25.76 -49.49 12.66
CA ILE A 263 -27.08 -48.92 12.98
C ILE A 263 -28.22 -49.69 12.28
N GLY A 264 -27.96 -50.34 11.14
CA GLY A 264 -29.02 -50.96 10.36
C GLY A 264 -28.55 -51.98 9.33
N ASP A 265 -29.49 -52.41 8.48
CA ASP A 265 -29.16 -53.34 7.41
C ASP A 265 -28.25 -52.68 6.37
N GLU A 266 -27.29 -53.43 5.83
CA GLU A 266 -26.32 -52.97 4.83
C GLU A 266 -27.00 -52.37 3.58
N ALA A 267 -28.20 -52.84 3.25
CA ALA A 267 -29.02 -52.31 2.16
C ALA A 267 -29.46 -50.84 2.36
N LEU A 268 -29.38 -50.31 3.58
CA LEU A 268 -29.70 -48.93 3.92
C LEU A 268 -28.47 -48.01 3.83
N LEU A 269 -27.26 -48.54 3.66
CA LEU A 269 -26.04 -47.74 3.65
C LEU A 269 -26.02 -46.69 2.52
N PRO A 270 -26.28 -47.02 1.23
CA PRO A 270 -26.21 -46.02 0.17
C PRO A 270 -27.09 -44.78 0.41
N PRO A 271 -28.39 -44.92 0.75
CA PRO A 271 -29.22 -43.74 0.99
C PRO A 271 -28.91 -43.02 2.32
N VAL A 272 -28.41 -43.72 3.35
CA VAL A 272 -27.93 -43.07 4.60
C VAL A 272 -26.67 -42.25 4.33
N PHE A 273 -25.75 -42.76 3.52
CA PHE A 273 -24.53 -42.03 3.16
C PHE A 273 -24.86 -40.79 2.34
N LYS A 274 -25.81 -40.89 1.39
CA LYS A 274 -26.30 -39.72 0.64
C LYS A 274 -26.95 -38.68 1.57
N TRP A 275 -27.69 -39.12 2.60
CA TRP A 275 -28.23 -38.22 3.62
C TRP A 275 -27.12 -37.47 4.37
N ILE A 276 -26.14 -38.21 4.88
CA ILE A 276 -24.99 -37.64 5.61
C ILE A 276 -24.24 -36.65 4.72
N GLU A 277 -23.91 -37.06 3.49
CA GLU A 277 -23.27 -36.21 2.47
C GLU A 277 -24.05 -34.91 2.25
N ASP A 278 -25.38 -34.97 2.11
CA ASP A 278 -26.20 -33.78 1.90
C ASP A 278 -26.13 -32.77 3.05
N VAL A 279 -26.00 -33.25 4.28
CA VAL A 279 -25.78 -32.38 5.44
C VAL A 279 -24.42 -31.70 5.35
N PHE A 280 -23.35 -32.47 5.09
CA PHE A 280 -21.99 -31.94 5.05
C PHE A 280 -21.71 -31.05 3.84
N VAL A 281 -22.29 -31.36 2.67
CA VAL A 281 -22.24 -30.49 1.48
C VAL A 281 -22.95 -29.16 1.76
N THR A 282 -24.08 -29.18 2.49
CA THR A 282 -24.76 -27.95 2.92
C THR A 282 -23.87 -27.13 3.86
N GLU A 283 -23.25 -27.78 4.84
CA GLU A 283 -22.37 -27.14 5.82
C GLU A 283 -21.14 -26.52 5.14
N LYS A 284 -20.48 -27.25 4.24
CA LYS A 284 -19.36 -26.76 3.43
C LYS A 284 -19.70 -25.48 2.67
N MET A 285 -20.85 -25.44 2.00
CA MET A 285 -21.28 -24.24 1.26
C MET A 285 -21.54 -23.04 2.17
N ILE A 286 -22.03 -23.26 3.40
CA ILE A 286 -22.22 -22.19 4.39
C ILE A 286 -20.85 -21.68 4.87
N ALA A 287 -19.93 -22.59 5.24
CA ALA A 287 -18.58 -22.24 5.66
C ALA A 287 -17.83 -21.43 4.59
N GLU A 288 -17.91 -21.83 3.31
CA GLU A 288 -17.31 -21.08 2.20
C GLU A 288 -17.85 -19.65 2.06
N VAL A 289 -19.16 -19.45 2.30
CA VAL A 289 -19.79 -18.13 2.30
C VAL A 289 -19.29 -17.29 3.47
N GLU A 290 -19.21 -17.88 4.66
CA GLU A 290 -18.71 -17.18 5.87
C GLU A 290 -17.24 -16.77 5.72
N ASP A 291 -16.39 -17.67 5.22
CA ASP A 291 -14.96 -17.41 4.99
C ASP A 291 -14.75 -16.32 3.93
N ALA A 292 -15.49 -16.39 2.83
CA ALA A 292 -15.43 -15.36 1.80
C ALA A 292 -15.89 -13.99 2.35
N SER A 293 -16.95 -13.96 3.15
CA SER A 293 -17.46 -12.75 3.81
C SER A 293 -16.44 -12.17 4.80
N ARG A 294 -15.82 -13.02 5.62
CA ARG A 294 -14.77 -12.62 6.57
C ARG A 294 -13.58 -12.02 5.86
N ARG A 295 -13.10 -12.64 4.77
CA ARG A 295 -12.03 -12.08 3.92
C ARG A 295 -12.38 -10.71 3.36
N ILE A 296 -13.61 -10.51 2.87
CA ILE A 296 -14.05 -9.20 2.38
C ILE A 296 -14.01 -8.17 3.52
N SER A 297 -14.51 -8.53 4.71
CA SER A 297 -14.47 -7.66 5.89
C SER A 297 -13.04 -7.27 6.28
N ASP A 298 -12.11 -8.23 6.27
CA ASP A 298 -10.71 -8.01 6.63
C ASP A 298 -9.99 -7.11 5.61
N LEU A 299 -10.28 -7.29 4.30
CA LEU A 299 -9.77 -6.41 3.24
C LEU A 299 -10.31 -4.98 3.40
N VAL A 300 -11.62 -4.82 3.59
CA VAL A 300 -12.24 -3.50 3.80
C VAL A 300 -11.69 -2.83 5.06
N SER A 301 -11.51 -3.59 6.16
CA SER A 301 -10.92 -3.08 7.40
C SER A 301 -9.48 -2.60 7.19
N SER A 302 -8.65 -3.37 6.48
CA SER A 302 -7.27 -3.01 6.16
C SER A 302 -7.20 -1.71 5.35
N VAL A 303 -8.08 -1.55 4.37
CA VAL A 303 -8.18 -0.33 3.54
C VAL A 303 -8.71 0.86 4.34
N LYS A 304 -9.69 0.64 5.23
CA LYS A 304 -10.24 1.68 6.09
C LYS A 304 -9.19 2.23 7.05
N THR A 305 -8.36 1.36 7.64
CA THR A 305 -7.20 1.73 8.46
C THR A 305 -6.24 2.62 7.67
N TYR A 306 -5.97 2.27 6.40
CA TYR A 306 -5.11 3.08 5.54
C TYR A 306 -5.69 4.47 5.21
N SER A 307 -7.01 4.56 4.97
CA SER A 307 -7.68 5.81 4.57
C SER A 307 -7.99 6.77 5.74
N HIS A 308 -8.28 6.25 6.93
CA HIS A 308 -8.75 7.06 8.08
C HIS A 308 -7.66 7.49 9.08
N MET A 309 -6.40 7.05 8.93
CA MET A 309 -5.34 7.41 9.88
C MET A 309 -4.82 8.86 9.77
N ASP A 310 -5.28 9.64 8.78
CA ASP A 310 -4.96 11.08 8.65
C ASP A 310 -5.71 11.99 9.65
N GLN A 311 -6.60 11.46 10.50
CA GLN A 311 -7.34 12.28 11.47
C GLN A 311 -6.62 12.49 12.82
N ALA A 312 -5.61 11.68 13.15
CA ALA A 312 -4.87 11.79 14.39
C ALA A 312 -3.53 12.52 14.17
N ASN A 313 -3.50 13.84 14.39
CA ASN A 313 -2.27 14.63 14.46
C ASN A 313 -1.49 14.40 15.77
N GLU A 314 -1.68 13.26 16.42
CA GLU A 314 -1.12 12.93 17.73
C GLU A 314 -0.40 11.59 17.68
N LYS A 315 0.68 11.46 18.47
CA LYS A 315 1.38 10.18 18.63
C LYS A 315 0.51 9.22 19.42
N GLN A 316 0.38 8.00 18.94
CA GLN A 316 -0.36 6.93 19.59
C GLN A 316 0.55 5.71 19.80
N PRO A 317 0.25 4.84 20.78
CA PRO A 317 0.92 3.55 20.92
C PRO A 317 0.84 2.76 19.61
N VAL A 318 1.99 2.24 19.16
CA VAL A 318 2.12 1.54 17.89
C VAL A 318 2.14 0.03 18.13
N GLU A 319 1.10 -0.66 17.67
CA GLU A 319 1.10 -2.12 17.56
C GLU A 319 1.92 -2.53 16.31
N LEU A 320 3.25 -2.61 16.43
CA LEU A 320 4.17 -2.76 15.30
C LEU A 320 3.84 -3.97 14.41
N GLU A 321 3.65 -5.14 15.01
CA GLU A 321 3.37 -6.37 14.26
C GLU A 321 2.05 -6.26 13.46
N LYS A 322 1.01 -5.71 14.08
CA LYS A 322 -0.30 -5.49 13.44
C LYS A 322 -0.17 -4.51 12.27
N LEU A 323 0.59 -3.44 12.46
CA LEU A 323 0.82 -2.42 11.45
C LEU A 323 1.56 -2.99 10.22
N LEU A 324 2.59 -3.81 10.46
CA LEU A 324 3.32 -4.52 9.40
C LEU A 324 2.42 -5.52 8.68
N LYS A 325 1.65 -6.34 9.41
CA LYS A 325 0.71 -7.30 8.82
C LYS A 325 -0.36 -6.61 7.95
N SER A 326 -0.89 -5.47 8.38
CA SER A 326 -1.82 -4.67 7.57
C SER A 326 -1.17 -4.11 6.30
N THR A 327 0.11 -3.76 6.33
CA THR A 327 0.82 -3.30 5.12
C THR A 327 1.12 -4.46 4.18
N LEU A 328 1.50 -5.62 4.71
CA LEU A 328 1.75 -6.84 3.93
C LEU A 328 0.49 -7.40 3.28
N SER A 329 -0.67 -7.31 3.93
CA SER A 329 -1.95 -7.73 3.35
C SER A 329 -2.28 -6.91 2.10
N ILE A 330 -1.90 -5.63 2.09
CA ILE A 330 -2.08 -4.74 0.95
C ILE A 330 -1.16 -5.12 -0.24
N LEU A 331 0.07 -5.57 0.03
CA LEU A 331 1.05 -5.98 -0.99
C LEU A 331 0.92 -7.46 -1.41
N ASN A 332 -0.05 -8.18 -0.85
CA ASN A 332 -0.20 -9.63 -0.98
C ASN A 332 -0.27 -10.12 -2.44
N HIS A 333 -0.97 -9.39 -3.32
CA HIS A 333 -1.03 -9.71 -4.74
C HIS A 333 0.36 -9.76 -5.39
N GLN A 334 1.16 -8.71 -5.21
CA GLN A 334 2.50 -8.61 -5.81
C GLN A 334 3.45 -9.66 -5.21
N ILE A 335 3.37 -9.88 -3.90
CA ILE A 335 4.13 -10.91 -3.17
C ILE A 335 3.84 -12.29 -3.77
N LYS A 336 2.57 -12.63 -3.99
CA LYS A 336 2.16 -13.92 -4.58
C LYS A 336 2.55 -14.05 -6.05
N GLU A 337 2.36 -12.99 -6.83
CA GLU A 337 2.72 -12.97 -8.26
C GLU A 337 4.21 -13.25 -8.48
N LYS A 338 5.06 -12.65 -7.64
CA LYS A 338 6.52 -12.84 -7.66
C LYS A 338 7.01 -14.03 -6.83
N GLN A 339 6.12 -14.76 -6.16
CA GLN A 339 6.45 -15.89 -5.28
C GLN A 339 7.46 -15.53 -4.17
N VAL A 340 7.28 -14.35 -3.56
CA VAL A 340 8.14 -13.87 -2.48
C VAL A 340 7.70 -14.48 -1.16
N SER A 341 8.65 -15.05 -0.41
CA SER A 341 8.44 -15.45 0.97
C SER A 341 8.65 -14.25 1.91
N VAL A 342 7.72 -14.02 2.84
CA VAL A 342 7.83 -12.93 3.82
C VAL A 342 7.82 -13.50 5.24
N GLU A 343 8.83 -13.15 6.03
CA GLU A 343 8.97 -13.54 7.43
C GLU A 343 8.98 -12.28 8.31
N VAL A 344 8.19 -12.28 9.39
CA VAL A 344 8.06 -11.16 10.32
C VAL A 344 8.40 -11.65 11.72
N ASN A 345 9.53 -11.18 12.26
CA ASN A 345 10.11 -11.62 13.51
C ASN A 345 10.17 -10.45 14.51
N ILE A 346 9.08 -10.27 15.27
CA ILE A 346 8.91 -9.18 16.23
C ILE A 346 8.82 -9.79 17.65
N PRO A 347 9.74 -9.48 18.57
CA PRO A 347 9.67 -9.97 19.95
C PRO A 347 8.44 -9.45 20.71
N ASP A 348 7.81 -10.32 21.50
CA ASP A 348 6.64 -9.97 22.33
C ASP A 348 6.98 -8.98 23.47
N ASP A 349 8.25 -8.90 23.86
CA ASP A 349 8.76 -8.10 24.98
C ASP A 349 9.32 -6.73 24.55
N LEU A 350 8.95 -6.25 23.35
CA LEU A 350 9.33 -4.93 22.87
C LEU A 350 8.73 -3.81 23.75
N PRO A 351 9.53 -2.80 24.12
CA PRO A 351 9.04 -1.61 24.83
C PRO A 351 8.00 -0.84 24.02
N GLU A 352 7.09 -0.16 24.72
CA GLU A 352 6.04 0.63 24.08
C GLU A 352 6.64 1.77 23.25
N PHE A 353 6.22 1.86 21.98
CA PHE A 353 6.65 2.88 21.05
C PHE A 353 5.46 3.73 20.61
N CYS A 354 5.57 5.05 20.75
CA CYS A 354 4.53 5.99 20.34
C CYS A 354 4.94 6.73 19.06
N GLY A 355 4.07 6.70 18.04
CA GLY A 355 4.32 7.32 16.75
C GLY A 355 3.05 7.77 16.03
N PHE A 356 3.23 8.48 14.93
CA PHE A 356 2.15 8.85 14.01
C PHE A 356 1.88 7.65 13.10
N VAL A 357 0.81 6.90 13.40
CA VAL A 357 0.58 5.58 12.79
C VAL A 357 0.41 5.63 11.26
N SER A 358 -0.26 6.67 10.73
CA SER A 358 -0.37 6.92 9.28
C SER A 358 1.00 7.09 8.62
N GLU A 359 1.88 7.88 9.23
CA GLU A 359 3.20 8.17 8.68
C GLU A 359 4.09 6.92 8.73
N LEU A 360 4.04 6.15 9.82
CA LEU A 360 4.75 4.88 9.92
C LEU A 360 4.26 3.85 8.90
N ASN A 361 2.95 3.76 8.66
CA ASN A 361 2.41 2.95 7.57
C ASN A 361 2.99 3.35 6.20
N GLN A 362 3.13 4.65 5.95
CA GLN A 362 3.74 5.12 4.71
C GLN A 362 5.22 4.74 4.62
N VAL A 363 5.94 4.70 5.75
CA VAL A 363 7.32 4.20 5.81
C VAL A 363 7.37 2.72 5.44
N TRP A 364 6.56 1.88 6.09
CA TRP A 364 6.52 0.43 5.82
C TRP A 364 6.13 0.13 4.38
N MET A 365 5.12 0.82 3.85
CA MET A 365 4.67 0.64 2.48
C MET A 365 5.78 0.94 1.49
N ASN A 366 6.51 2.06 1.66
CA ASN A 366 7.61 2.41 0.76
C ASN A 366 8.76 1.40 0.81
N LEU A 367 9.13 0.92 2.01
CA LEU A 367 10.22 -0.03 2.15
C LEU A 367 9.86 -1.42 1.61
N LEU A 368 8.66 -1.90 1.91
CA LEU A 368 8.17 -3.20 1.45
C LEU A 368 7.88 -3.21 -0.05
N ASP A 369 7.28 -2.16 -0.61
CA ASP A 369 7.05 -2.02 -2.07
C ASP A 369 8.39 -2.00 -2.81
N ASN A 370 9.39 -1.27 -2.30
CA ASN A 370 10.74 -1.26 -2.88
C ASN A 370 11.42 -2.64 -2.78
N ALA A 371 11.26 -3.37 -1.69
CA ALA A 371 11.80 -4.71 -1.52
C ALA A 371 11.16 -5.71 -2.51
N VAL A 372 9.83 -5.67 -2.63
CA VAL A 372 9.09 -6.50 -3.59
C VAL A 372 9.47 -6.14 -5.03
N ASP A 373 9.65 -4.87 -5.35
CA ASP A 373 10.08 -4.41 -6.67
C ASP A 373 11.50 -4.87 -7.02
N ALA A 374 12.42 -4.84 -6.06
CA ALA A 374 13.82 -5.23 -6.26
C ALA A 374 14.00 -6.75 -6.50
N ILE A 375 12.99 -7.56 -6.14
CA ILE A 375 12.95 -9.00 -6.38
C ILE A 375 12.29 -9.28 -7.73
N GLU A 376 12.96 -10.06 -8.60
CA GLU A 376 12.37 -10.50 -9.87
C GLU A 376 11.37 -11.65 -9.65
N LYS A 377 11.82 -12.75 -9.03
CA LYS A 377 10.98 -13.92 -8.72
C LYS A 377 11.63 -14.78 -7.61
N GLU A 378 10.82 -15.52 -6.85
CA GLU A 378 11.27 -16.49 -5.82
C GLU A 378 12.21 -15.88 -4.77
N GLY A 379 11.86 -14.70 -4.26
CA GLY A 379 12.65 -13.97 -3.26
C GLY A 379 12.23 -14.18 -1.81
N ARG A 380 12.92 -13.48 -0.92
CA ARG A 380 12.68 -13.45 0.52
C ARG A 380 12.75 -12.02 1.04
N ILE A 381 11.75 -11.64 1.82
CA ILE A 381 11.74 -10.44 2.63
C ILE A 381 11.67 -10.87 4.10
N GLU A 382 12.50 -10.29 4.94
CA GLU A 382 12.51 -10.50 6.38
C GLU A 382 12.38 -9.15 7.07
N VAL A 383 11.39 -9.03 7.96
CA VAL A 383 11.22 -7.86 8.82
C VAL A 383 11.46 -8.29 10.25
N SER A 384 12.41 -7.65 10.92
CA SER A 384 12.71 -7.94 12.32
C SER A 384 12.83 -6.68 13.15
N ALA A 385 12.62 -6.79 14.46
CA ALA A 385 12.76 -5.67 15.38
C ALA A 385 13.49 -6.09 16.66
N GLU A 386 14.25 -5.17 17.25
CA GLU A 386 14.89 -5.34 18.54
C GLU A 386 14.90 -4.02 19.32
N ALA A 387 14.88 -4.09 20.65
CA ALA A 387 15.16 -2.96 21.51
C ALA A 387 16.61 -3.03 21.98
N LYS A 388 17.42 -2.00 21.65
CA LYS A 388 18.84 -1.99 21.95
C LYS A 388 19.33 -0.59 22.23
N ASN A 389 20.08 -0.42 23.33
CA ASN A 389 20.67 0.85 23.76
C ASN A 389 19.66 1.99 23.96
N GLY A 390 18.41 1.69 24.32
CA GLY A 390 17.35 2.69 24.46
C GLY A 390 16.68 3.08 23.15
N ASP A 391 16.96 2.38 22.05
CA ASP A 391 16.30 2.58 20.76
C ASP A 391 15.54 1.32 20.33
N LEU A 392 14.41 1.53 19.66
CA LEU A 392 13.72 0.53 18.84
C LEU A 392 14.38 0.50 17.47
N ARG A 393 14.95 -0.64 17.11
CA ARG A 393 15.55 -0.90 15.81
C ARG A 393 14.65 -1.83 15.01
N ILE A 394 14.41 -1.48 13.76
CA ILE A 394 13.58 -2.27 12.84
C ILE A 394 14.37 -2.45 11.55
N TYR A 395 14.50 -3.70 11.13
CA TYR A 395 15.27 -4.10 9.95
C TYR A 395 14.32 -4.61 8.87
N PHE A 396 14.48 -4.08 7.66
CA PHE A 396 13.84 -4.58 6.44
C PHE A 396 14.91 -5.17 5.56
N LYS A 397 14.92 -6.49 5.46
CA LYS A 397 15.91 -7.24 4.68
C LYS A 397 15.25 -7.87 3.47
N ASP A 398 15.87 -7.73 2.30
CA ASP A 398 15.48 -8.43 1.08
C ASP A 398 16.69 -9.04 0.38
N ASN A 399 16.43 -10.02 -0.49
CA ASN A 399 17.44 -10.66 -1.33
C ASN A 399 17.34 -10.24 -2.81
N GLY A 400 16.88 -9.02 -3.07
CA GLY A 400 16.70 -8.49 -4.41
C GLY A 400 18.01 -8.15 -5.13
N THR A 401 17.88 -7.41 -6.23
CA THR A 401 19.00 -6.98 -7.09
C THR A 401 20.04 -6.10 -6.39
N GLY A 402 19.69 -5.50 -5.25
CA GLY A 402 20.58 -4.65 -4.46
C GLY A 402 20.74 -3.23 -5.02
N ILE A 403 21.47 -2.41 -4.29
CA ILE A 403 21.73 -1.00 -4.59
C ILE A 403 23.24 -0.79 -4.78
N PRO A 404 23.70 -0.35 -5.96
CA PRO A 404 25.10 -0.02 -6.20
C PRO A 404 25.67 1.01 -5.22
N GLU A 405 26.91 0.79 -4.77
CA GLU A 405 27.56 1.57 -3.70
C GLU A 405 27.67 3.07 -4.03
N ASP A 406 27.82 3.43 -5.30
CA ASP A 406 27.94 4.79 -5.80
C ASP A 406 26.64 5.62 -5.70
N ILE A 407 25.50 4.95 -5.53
CA ILE A 407 24.20 5.60 -5.39
C ILE A 407 23.55 5.43 -4.02
N GLN A 408 24.09 4.59 -3.12
CA GLN A 408 23.51 4.36 -1.78
C GLN A 408 23.34 5.64 -0.95
N THR A 409 24.23 6.62 -1.10
CA THR A 409 24.12 7.92 -0.42
C THR A 409 23.08 8.85 -1.04
N LYS A 410 22.74 8.62 -2.31
CA LYS A 410 21.82 9.45 -3.12
C LYS A 410 20.39 8.94 -3.10
N ILE A 411 20.14 7.68 -2.72
CA ILE A 411 18.78 7.10 -2.76
C ILE A 411 17.77 7.84 -1.89
N PHE A 412 18.25 8.56 -0.88
CA PHE A 412 17.41 9.37 -0.01
C PHE A 412 17.23 10.80 -0.53
N ASP A 413 17.95 11.23 -1.57
CA ASP A 413 17.83 12.59 -2.11
C ASP A 413 16.50 12.77 -2.85
N PRO A 414 15.85 13.93 -2.71
CA PRO A 414 14.59 14.19 -3.41
C PRO A 414 14.73 14.00 -4.93
N PHE A 415 13.74 13.33 -5.53
CA PHE A 415 13.62 13.03 -6.97
C PHE A 415 14.68 12.06 -7.52
N PHE A 416 15.50 11.44 -6.67
CA PHE A 416 16.41 10.41 -7.10
C PHE A 416 15.67 9.08 -7.32
N THR A 417 15.73 8.52 -8.52
CA THR A 417 15.16 7.20 -8.82
C THR A 417 16.00 6.44 -9.82
N THR A 418 16.09 5.12 -9.64
CA THR A 418 16.67 4.17 -10.60
C THR A 418 15.62 3.49 -11.47
N LYS A 419 14.33 3.70 -11.18
CA LYS A 419 13.21 3.11 -11.92
C LYS A 419 13.03 3.83 -13.28
N GLY A 420 12.38 3.19 -14.24
CA GLY A 420 12.13 3.76 -15.57
C GLY A 420 11.38 5.09 -15.49
N ILE A 421 11.43 5.88 -16.57
CA ILE A 421 10.78 7.20 -16.63
C ILE A 421 9.26 7.05 -16.37
N GLY A 422 8.82 7.51 -15.19
CA GLY A 422 7.41 7.45 -14.76
C GLY A 422 7.04 6.28 -13.84
N GLU A 423 7.96 5.37 -13.54
CA GLU A 423 7.72 4.21 -12.65
C GLU A 423 8.08 4.48 -11.18
N GLY A 424 8.86 5.54 -10.92
CA GLY A 424 9.19 6.02 -9.59
C GLY A 424 9.18 7.55 -9.53
N THR A 425 8.59 8.11 -8.47
CA THR A 425 8.61 9.57 -8.20
C THR A 425 9.98 10.03 -7.68
N GLY A 426 10.82 9.10 -7.22
CA GLY A 426 12.11 9.37 -6.60
C GLY A 426 12.01 10.03 -5.23
N LEU A 427 10.84 9.96 -4.58
CA LEU A 427 10.65 10.57 -3.27
C LEU A 427 10.29 9.60 -2.15
N GLY A 428 9.93 8.35 -2.47
CA GLY A 428 9.53 7.38 -1.46
C GLY A 428 10.53 7.30 -0.30
N LEU A 429 11.83 7.18 -0.60
CA LEU A 429 12.88 7.10 0.42
C LEU A 429 13.23 8.47 1.07
N ASP A 430 13.08 9.59 0.35
CA ASP A 430 13.21 10.93 0.97
C ASP A 430 12.09 11.16 2.00
N PHE A 431 10.86 10.76 1.67
CA PHE A 431 9.73 10.80 2.59
C PHE A 431 9.92 9.89 3.79
N VAL A 432 10.40 8.65 3.57
CA VAL A 432 10.76 7.75 4.67
C VAL A 432 11.73 8.47 5.63
N ARG A 433 12.80 9.07 5.10
CA ARG A 433 13.78 9.81 5.91
C ARG A 433 13.14 10.98 6.68
N LYS A 434 12.26 11.77 6.05
CA LYS A 434 11.55 12.87 6.72
C LYS A 434 10.65 12.39 7.85
N ILE A 435 9.89 11.32 7.64
CA ILE A 435 9.00 10.74 8.64
C ILE A 435 9.81 10.19 9.81
N VAL A 436 10.88 9.44 9.53
CA VAL A 436 11.77 8.89 10.56
C VAL A 436 12.41 10.01 11.38
N ASN A 437 12.90 11.08 10.73
CA ASN A 437 13.43 12.25 11.43
C ASN A 437 12.37 12.97 12.29
N LYS A 438 11.11 13.03 11.83
CA LYS A 438 9.99 13.59 12.61
C LYS A 438 9.70 12.77 13.88
N HIS A 439 10.07 11.49 13.89
CA HIS A 439 10.04 10.63 15.07
C HIS A 439 11.34 10.66 15.88
N ASN A 440 12.25 11.60 15.60
CA ASN A 440 13.60 11.68 16.17
C ASN A 440 14.46 10.44 15.90
N GLY A 441 14.10 9.66 14.88
CA GLY A 441 14.82 8.46 14.49
C GLY A 441 15.88 8.72 13.42
N THR A 442 16.57 7.65 13.03
CA THR A 442 17.49 7.62 11.90
C THR A 442 17.19 6.43 10.99
N ILE A 443 17.51 6.58 9.70
CA ILE A 443 17.45 5.48 8.72
C ILE A 443 18.81 5.31 8.06
N SER A 444 19.24 4.07 7.89
CA SER A 444 20.43 3.72 7.13
C SER A 444 20.17 2.53 6.20
N VAL A 445 21.05 2.33 5.24
CA VAL A 445 20.98 1.22 4.28
C VAL A 445 22.34 0.57 4.16
N GLN A 446 22.34 -0.76 4.06
CA GLN A 446 23.49 -1.55 3.64
C GLN A 446 23.02 -2.47 2.53
N SER A 447 23.65 -2.40 1.36
CA SER A 447 23.19 -3.19 0.22
C SER A 447 24.34 -3.73 -0.61
N LYS A 448 24.15 -4.97 -1.07
CA LYS A 448 24.91 -5.66 -2.11
C LYS A 448 23.93 -6.51 -2.92
N PRO A 449 24.26 -6.92 -4.15
CA PRO A 449 23.39 -7.84 -4.89
C PRO A 449 23.07 -9.10 -4.08
N GLY A 450 21.77 -9.43 -3.97
CA GLY A 450 21.27 -10.55 -3.17
C GLY A 450 21.10 -10.28 -1.68
N GLU A 451 21.40 -9.07 -1.18
CA GLU A 451 21.14 -8.67 0.21
C GLU A 451 21.08 -7.14 0.37
N THR A 452 19.89 -6.62 0.64
CA THR A 452 19.66 -5.22 1.05
C THR A 452 19.05 -5.19 2.43
N ILE A 453 19.55 -4.31 3.30
CA ILE A 453 19.06 -4.12 4.67
C ILE A 453 18.85 -2.63 4.89
N PHE A 454 17.59 -2.23 5.10
CA PHE A 454 17.26 -0.93 5.66
C PHE A 454 17.12 -1.06 7.19
N GLU A 455 17.86 -0.24 7.93
CA GLU A 455 17.77 -0.16 9.39
C GLU A 455 17.12 1.17 9.77
N LEU A 456 16.00 1.10 10.48
CA LEU A 456 15.36 2.24 11.13
C LEU A 456 15.60 2.17 12.63
N CYS A 457 15.99 3.30 13.22
CA CYS A 457 16.27 3.42 14.64
C CYS A 457 15.41 4.54 15.21
N PHE A 458 14.56 4.23 16.19
CA PHE A 458 13.70 5.18 16.87
C PHE A 458 14.02 5.22 18.37
N PRO A 459 14.20 6.39 18.99
CA PRO A 459 14.43 6.47 20.42
C PRO A 459 13.20 6.00 21.20
N LEU A 460 13.41 5.12 22.19
CA LEU A 460 12.41 4.74 23.17
C LEU A 460 12.47 5.75 24.32
N ASN A 461 11.32 6.33 24.67
CA ASN A 461 11.22 7.34 25.73
C ASN A 461 11.29 6.74 27.13
#